data_AF-A0A3M1XT11-F1
#
_entry.id   AF-A0A3M1XT11-F1
#
_cell.length_a   1.000
_cell.length_b   1.000
_cell.length_c   1.000
_cell.angle_alpha   90.00
_cell.angle_beta   90.00
_cell.angle_gamma   90.00
#
_symmetry.space_group_name_H-M   'P 1'
#
loop_
_entity.id
_entity.type
_entity.pdbx_description
1 polymer ?
#
loop_
_entity_poly.entity_id
_entity_poly.type
_entity_poly.pdbx_seq_one_letter_code
_entity_poly.pdbx_strand_id
1 'polypeptide(L)'
;MPVFYWKHQCPEANDFIVFYPFRECPLCGTSLSEPYEWRLTPDELEERYERFWGLKIKGPHRKFMDRVFKNKVKICPVCQGGCILTVWGDLIYWDWCALCDGLGHLKTISEKRFKSLRKRVLDRYPDAVPVILADNRYRNQQYAAPRDLQLDPRKLSAAKLKELLIADFLDDFFKGLLNDFQYLGLEEDEEALSDSSQWDDDSDNPWGIFDDDEDDEPDLD
;
A
#
# COMPACT_ATOMS: atom_id res chain seq x y z
N MET A 1 5.80 -4.62 -17.40
CA MET A 1 7.21 -4.56 -16.98
C MET A 1 7.53 -3.11 -16.64
N PRO A 2 8.22 -2.83 -15.51
CA PRO A 2 8.58 -1.46 -15.14
C PRO A 2 9.38 -0.77 -16.24
N VAL A 3 9.25 0.54 -16.32
CA VAL A 3 9.89 1.38 -17.34
C VAL A 3 10.81 2.38 -16.65
N PHE A 4 12.03 2.52 -17.15
CA PHE A 4 12.97 3.50 -16.65
C PHE A 4 12.69 4.87 -17.25
N TYR A 5 12.54 5.88 -16.40
CA TYR A 5 12.32 7.26 -16.82
C TYR A 5 13.60 8.07 -16.74
N TRP A 6 13.73 9.00 -17.67
CA TRP A 6 14.76 10.02 -17.73
C TRP A 6 14.12 11.36 -17.43
N LYS A 7 14.81 12.20 -16.66
CA LYS A 7 14.39 13.56 -16.33
C LYS A 7 15.04 14.54 -17.30
N HIS A 8 14.28 15.56 -17.68
CA HIS A 8 14.77 16.59 -18.58
C HIS A 8 14.04 17.91 -18.35
N GLN A 9 14.77 19.02 -18.44
CA GLN A 9 14.18 20.36 -18.52
C GLN A 9 14.11 20.77 -19.99
N CYS A 10 12.90 20.87 -20.55
CA CYS A 10 12.70 21.05 -21.99
C CYS A 10 12.38 22.51 -22.34
N PRO A 11 13.20 23.19 -23.16
CA PRO A 11 12.93 24.58 -23.57
C PRO A 11 11.62 24.72 -24.36
N GLU A 12 11.31 23.76 -25.23
CA GLU A 12 10.06 23.72 -26.03
C GLU A 12 8.81 23.47 -25.18
N ALA A 13 8.99 23.00 -23.94
CA ALA A 13 7.95 22.88 -22.95
C ALA A 13 8.02 24.01 -21.92
N ASN A 14 8.38 25.24 -22.32
CA ASN A 14 8.51 26.39 -21.41
C ASN A 14 9.38 26.09 -20.17
N ASP A 15 10.48 25.38 -20.35
CA ASP A 15 11.40 24.95 -19.29
C ASP A 15 10.77 24.07 -18.20
N PHE A 16 9.64 23.40 -18.48
CA PHE A 16 9.08 22.40 -17.57
C PHE A 16 9.98 21.16 -17.45
N ILE A 17 10.01 20.59 -16.25
CA ILE A 17 10.62 19.28 -15.99
C ILE A 17 9.66 18.21 -16.51
N VAL A 18 10.13 17.45 -17.49
CA VAL A 18 9.42 16.34 -18.14
C VAL A 18 10.14 15.03 -17.85
N PHE A 19 9.36 13.95 -17.84
CA PHE A 19 9.84 12.59 -17.59
C PHE A 19 9.46 11.72 -18.77
N TYR A 20 10.45 11.13 -19.43
CA TYR A 20 10.21 10.27 -20.60
C TYR A 20 10.87 8.89 -20.44
N PRO A 21 10.27 7.84 -21.03
CA PRO A 21 10.85 6.50 -21.03
C PRO A 21 11.93 6.31 -22.11
N PHE A 22 12.24 7.37 -22.88
CA PHE A 22 13.21 7.36 -23.97
C PHE A 22 14.42 8.21 -23.63
N ARG A 23 15.57 7.96 -24.26
CA ARG A 23 16.81 8.74 -24.07
C ARG A 23 16.85 10.04 -24.88
N GLU A 24 15.81 10.38 -25.62
CA GLU A 24 15.74 11.60 -26.42
C GLU A 24 14.40 12.30 -26.16
N CYS A 25 14.43 13.62 -26.02
CA CYS A 25 13.23 14.40 -25.83
C CYS A 25 12.43 14.44 -27.14
N PRO A 26 11.15 14.01 -27.16
CA PRO A 26 10.34 14.03 -28.36
C PRO A 26 9.96 15.44 -28.83
N LEU A 27 10.14 16.46 -27.98
CA LEU A 27 9.82 17.86 -28.30
C LEU A 27 11.01 18.61 -28.90
N CYS A 28 12.16 18.57 -28.23
CA CYS A 28 13.35 19.33 -28.64
C CYS A 28 14.46 18.49 -29.28
N GLY A 29 14.33 17.16 -29.30
CA GLY A 29 15.34 16.25 -29.86
C GLY A 29 16.61 16.08 -29.02
N THR A 30 16.76 16.82 -27.92
CA THR A 30 17.93 16.73 -27.04
C THR A 30 18.01 15.36 -26.36
N SER A 31 19.20 14.77 -26.31
CA SER A 31 19.44 13.55 -25.56
C SER A 31 19.32 13.80 -24.05
N LEU A 32 18.53 12.95 -23.38
CA LEU A 32 18.28 13.01 -21.94
C LEU A 32 19.43 12.31 -21.20
N SER A 33 20.15 13.07 -20.38
CA SER A 33 21.32 12.56 -19.65
C SER A 33 21.06 12.35 -18.16
N GLU A 34 19.99 12.92 -17.59
CA GLU A 34 19.69 12.80 -16.17
C GLU A 34 18.83 11.55 -15.93
N PRO A 35 19.41 10.44 -15.41
CA PRO A 35 18.62 9.28 -15.04
C PRO A 35 17.68 9.66 -13.88
N TYR A 36 16.44 9.18 -13.91
CA TYR A 36 15.47 9.50 -12.88
C TYR A 36 15.13 8.29 -12.02
N GLU A 37 14.18 7.45 -12.42
CA GLU A 37 13.83 6.25 -11.67
C GLU A 37 13.03 5.27 -12.53
N TRP A 38 13.03 4.01 -12.12
CA TRP A 38 12.06 3.02 -12.59
C TRP A 38 10.68 3.31 -12.03
N ARG A 39 9.67 3.25 -12.89
CA ARG A 39 8.26 3.35 -12.50
C ARG A 39 7.45 2.23 -13.14
N LEU A 40 6.40 1.83 -12.44
CA LEU A 40 5.37 0.97 -12.99
C LEU A 40 4.58 1.69 -14.09
N THR A 41 4.12 0.94 -15.08
CA THR A 41 3.17 1.47 -16.07
C THR A 41 1.79 1.70 -15.40
N PRO A 42 0.90 2.50 -16.02
CA PRO A 42 -0.46 2.69 -15.49
C PRO A 42 -1.21 1.38 -15.24
N ASP A 43 -1.07 0.40 -16.14
CA ASP A 43 -1.72 -0.91 -16.02
C ASP A 43 -1.16 -1.72 -14.85
N GLU A 44 0.17 -1.67 -14.63
CA GLU A 44 0.79 -2.33 -13.48
C GLU A 44 0.35 -1.66 -12.16
N LEU A 45 0.26 -0.34 -12.12
CA LEU A 45 -0.25 0.39 -10.94
C LEU A 45 -1.71 0.03 -10.66
N GLU A 46 -2.53 -0.09 -11.70
CA GLU A 46 -3.91 -0.55 -11.60
C GLU A 46 -3.98 -1.98 -11.06
N GLU A 47 -3.18 -2.91 -11.58
CA GLU A 47 -3.11 -4.28 -11.07
C GLU A 47 -2.71 -4.34 -9.58
N ARG A 48 -1.70 -3.55 -9.18
CA ARG A 48 -1.25 -3.49 -7.77
C ARG A 48 -2.29 -2.86 -6.86
N TYR A 49 -2.97 -1.82 -7.33
CA TYR A 49 -4.10 -1.22 -6.64
C TYR A 49 -5.20 -2.27 -6.41
N GLU A 50 -5.63 -2.97 -7.46
CA GLU A 50 -6.69 -3.98 -7.38
C GLU A 50 -6.29 -5.13 -6.47
N ARG A 51 -5.01 -5.53 -6.46
CA ARG A 51 -4.48 -6.55 -5.57
C ARG A 51 -4.53 -6.13 -4.10
N PHE A 52 -4.13 -4.89 -3.78
CA PHE A 52 -4.12 -4.39 -2.40
C PHE A 52 -5.53 -4.18 -1.86
N TRP A 53 -6.39 -3.50 -2.62
CA TRP A 53 -7.72 -3.11 -2.18
C TRP A 53 -8.78 -4.18 -2.43
N GLY A 54 -8.59 -5.03 -3.43
CA GLY A 54 -9.62 -5.94 -3.95
C GLY A 54 -10.82 -5.20 -4.54
N LEU A 55 -10.59 -4.02 -5.11
CA LEU A 55 -11.57 -3.11 -5.67
C LEU A 55 -10.99 -2.49 -6.95
N LYS A 56 -11.83 -2.20 -7.96
CA LYS A 56 -11.43 -1.45 -9.16
C LYS A 56 -10.87 -0.08 -8.78
N ILE A 57 -9.90 0.43 -9.55
CA ILE A 57 -9.30 1.75 -9.33
C ILE A 57 -10.25 2.90 -9.67
N LYS A 58 -11.06 2.73 -10.71
CA LYS A 58 -12.03 3.72 -11.21
C LYS A 58 -13.46 3.26 -10.91
N GLY A 59 -14.33 4.19 -10.51
CA GLY A 59 -15.75 3.94 -10.29
C GLY A 59 -16.40 4.86 -9.24
N PRO A 60 -17.75 4.84 -9.13
CA PRO A 60 -18.49 5.67 -8.18
C PRO A 60 -18.18 5.35 -6.70
N HIS A 61 -17.64 4.16 -6.43
CA HIS A 61 -17.26 3.71 -5.09
C HIS A 61 -16.08 4.49 -4.49
N ARG A 62 -15.25 5.16 -5.30
CA ARG A 62 -13.98 5.76 -4.85
C ARG A 62 -14.12 6.71 -3.67
N LYS A 63 -15.06 7.66 -3.73
CA LYS A 63 -15.32 8.61 -2.63
C LYS A 63 -15.80 7.91 -1.35
N PHE A 64 -16.55 6.82 -1.47
CA PHE A 64 -16.99 6.06 -0.30
C PHE A 64 -15.85 5.24 0.28
N MET A 65 -15.07 4.58 -0.57
CA MET A 65 -13.87 3.84 -0.21
C MET A 65 -12.88 4.73 0.56
N ASP A 66 -12.55 5.92 0.05
CA ASP A 66 -11.63 6.85 0.71
C ASP A 66 -12.10 7.22 2.13
N ARG A 67 -13.42 7.39 2.33
CA ARG A 67 -14.01 7.62 3.66
C ARG A 67 -13.92 6.37 4.55
N VAL A 68 -14.23 5.20 4.03
CA VAL A 68 -14.22 3.92 4.76
C VAL A 68 -12.81 3.55 5.23
N PHE A 69 -11.81 3.79 4.40
CA PHE A 69 -10.41 3.45 4.67
C PHE A 69 -9.58 4.63 5.21
N LYS A 70 -10.21 5.78 5.50
CA LYS A 70 -9.52 6.95 6.08
C LYS A 70 -8.73 6.54 7.32
N ASN A 71 -7.43 6.81 7.31
CA ASN A 71 -6.46 6.49 8.37
C ASN A 71 -6.31 4.98 8.68
N LYS A 72 -6.82 4.08 7.82
CA LYS A 72 -6.69 2.61 7.96
C LYS A 72 -5.58 2.03 7.06
N VAL A 73 -5.05 2.87 6.19
CA VAL A 73 -3.96 2.58 5.28
C VAL A 73 -3.01 3.78 5.28
N LYS A 74 -1.72 3.50 5.21
CA LYS A 74 -0.67 4.50 5.03
C LYS A 74 0.05 4.23 3.72
N ILE A 75 0.50 5.28 3.06
CA ILE A 75 1.44 5.16 1.95
C ILE A 75 2.74 4.55 2.52
N CYS A 76 3.35 3.61 1.80
CA CYS A 76 4.60 3.01 2.21
C CYS A 76 5.69 4.10 2.28
N PRO A 77 6.39 4.29 3.41
CA PRO A 77 7.38 5.36 3.53
C PRO A 77 8.63 5.11 2.67
N VAL A 78 8.92 3.85 2.33
CA VAL A 78 10.13 3.46 1.58
C VAL A 78 9.97 3.72 0.08
N CYS A 79 8.90 3.22 -0.54
CA CYS A 79 8.66 3.45 -1.98
C CYS A 79 7.72 4.62 -2.27
N GLN A 80 7.21 5.31 -1.23
CA GLN A 80 6.30 6.46 -1.35
C GLN A 80 5.05 6.19 -2.21
N GLY A 81 4.59 4.93 -2.27
CA GLY A 81 3.46 4.52 -3.11
C GLY A 81 3.83 4.00 -4.49
N GLY A 82 5.11 4.13 -4.90
CA GLY A 82 5.61 3.68 -6.21
C GLY A 82 5.72 2.17 -6.39
N CYS A 83 5.56 1.38 -5.31
CA CYS A 83 5.60 -0.09 -5.27
C CYS A 83 6.97 -0.73 -5.56
N ILE A 84 7.81 -0.10 -6.36
CA ILE A 84 9.17 -0.54 -6.68
C ILE A 84 10.20 0.47 -6.16
N LEU A 85 11.46 0.05 -6.16
CA LEU A 85 12.61 0.87 -5.81
C LEU A 85 13.59 0.85 -6.97
N THR A 86 14.20 2.00 -7.24
CA THR A 86 15.36 2.09 -8.13
C THR A 86 16.61 1.79 -7.32
N VAL A 87 17.38 0.80 -7.76
CA VAL A 87 18.66 0.46 -7.15
C VAL A 87 19.76 1.03 -8.01
N TRP A 88 20.60 1.86 -7.39
CA TRP A 88 21.73 2.53 -8.01
C TRP A 88 23.02 1.76 -7.72
N GLY A 89 23.80 1.50 -8.75
CA GLY A 89 25.09 0.82 -8.69
C GLY A 89 25.74 0.81 -10.08
N ASP A 90 26.66 -0.12 -10.33
CA ASP A 90 27.29 -0.31 -11.65
C ASP A 90 26.27 -0.56 -12.77
N LEU A 91 25.13 -1.14 -12.41
CA LEU A 91 23.94 -1.26 -13.23
C LEU A 91 22.76 -0.60 -12.51
N ILE A 92 21.97 0.16 -13.25
CA ILE A 92 20.70 0.72 -12.75
C ILE A 92 19.60 -0.30 -13.00
N TYR A 93 19.01 -0.83 -11.94
CA TYR A 93 17.92 -1.79 -12.02
C TYR A 93 16.82 -1.46 -11.02
N TRP A 94 15.75 -2.25 -11.02
CA TRP A 94 14.63 -2.09 -10.12
C TRP A 94 14.40 -3.36 -9.29
N ASP A 95 13.85 -3.17 -8.10
CA ASP A 95 13.36 -4.26 -7.26
C ASP A 95 12.00 -3.90 -6.65
N TRP A 96 11.25 -4.91 -6.22
CA TRP A 96 10.01 -4.70 -5.48
C TRP A 96 10.31 -4.13 -4.09
N CYS A 97 9.47 -3.21 -3.63
CA CYS A 97 9.60 -2.71 -2.27
C CYS A 97 9.23 -3.81 -1.26
N ALA A 98 10.24 -4.38 -0.60
CA ALA A 98 10.06 -5.47 0.37
C ALA A 98 9.15 -5.09 1.54
N LEU A 99 9.17 -3.84 2.00
CA LEU A 99 8.37 -3.39 3.14
C LEU A 99 6.85 -3.49 2.86
N CYS A 100 6.42 -3.18 1.65
CA CYS A 100 5.01 -3.21 1.27
C CYS A 100 4.66 -4.35 0.31
N ASP A 101 5.58 -5.30 0.10
CA ASP A 101 5.46 -6.41 -0.85
C ASP A 101 5.01 -5.94 -2.26
N GLY A 102 5.54 -4.80 -2.70
CA GLY A 102 5.19 -4.22 -3.98
C GLY A 102 3.74 -3.72 -4.12
N LEU A 103 3.07 -3.37 -3.03
CA LEU A 103 1.69 -2.84 -3.03
C LEU A 103 1.62 -1.31 -2.88
N GLY A 104 2.73 -0.67 -2.52
CA GLY A 104 2.82 0.78 -2.31
C GLY A 104 2.18 1.29 -1.03
N HIS A 105 1.43 0.44 -0.32
CA HIS A 105 0.63 0.81 0.85
C HIS A 105 0.77 -0.22 1.97
N LEU A 106 0.60 0.26 3.21
CA LEU A 106 0.63 -0.54 4.43
C LEU A 106 -0.72 -0.47 5.14
N LYS A 107 -1.22 -1.63 5.57
CA LYS A 107 -2.45 -1.72 6.38
C LYS A 107 -2.10 -1.38 7.84
N THR A 108 -2.84 -0.46 8.45
CA THR A 108 -2.70 -0.14 9.90
C THR A 108 -3.69 -0.89 10.77
N ILE A 109 -4.47 -1.79 10.16
CA ILE A 109 -5.51 -2.60 10.80
C ILE A 109 -5.31 -4.07 10.47
N SER A 110 -5.93 -4.94 11.27
CA SER A 110 -5.91 -6.38 11.03
C SER A 110 -6.57 -6.76 9.70
N GLU A 111 -6.12 -7.87 9.13
CA GLU A 111 -6.64 -8.39 7.86
C GLU A 111 -8.15 -8.66 7.91
N LYS A 112 -8.66 -9.17 9.04
CA LYS A 112 -10.10 -9.41 9.25
C LYS A 112 -10.90 -8.10 9.13
N ARG A 113 -10.40 -7.02 9.75
CA ARG A 113 -11.05 -5.70 9.68
C ARG A 113 -10.92 -5.08 8.30
N PHE A 114 -9.78 -5.25 7.63
CA PHE A 114 -9.60 -4.79 6.25
C PHE A 114 -10.61 -5.46 5.30
N LYS A 115 -10.79 -6.78 5.41
CA LYS A 115 -11.79 -7.54 4.64
C LYS A 115 -13.22 -7.12 4.93
N SER A 116 -13.57 -6.82 6.18
CA SER A 116 -14.93 -6.36 6.51
C SER A 116 -15.23 -4.97 5.95
N LEU A 117 -14.26 -4.05 5.97
CA LEU A 117 -14.38 -2.75 5.32
C LEU A 117 -14.52 -2.88 3.81
N ARG A 118 -13.73 -3.77 3.18
CA ARG A 118 -13.87 -4.07 1.75
C ARG A 118 -15.27 -4.61 1.43
N LYS A 119 -15.77 -5.57 2.21
CA LYS A 119 -17.13 -6.10 2.05
C LYS A 119 -18.17 -4.97 2.11
N ARG A 120 -18.02 -4.04 3.06
CA ARG A 120 -18.92 -2.88 3.19
C ARG A 120 -18.93 -1.97 1.96
N VAL A 121 -17.81 -1.85 1.24
CA VAL A 121 -17.75 -1.13 -0.05
C VAL A 121 -18.49 -1.93 -1.12
N LEU A 122 -18.24 -3.24 -1.21
CA LEU A 122 -18.85 -4.12 -2.21
C LEU A 122 -20.37 -4.28 -2.03
N ASP A 123 -20.86 -4.37 -0.80
CA ASP A 123 -22.30 -4.46 -0.51
C ASP A 123 -23.04 -3.21 -1.03
N ARG A 124 -22.37 -2.04 -1.04
CA ARG A 124 -22.93 -0.79 -1.56
C ARG A 124 -22.66 -0.57 -3.05
N TYR A 125 -21.54 -1.07 -3.57
CA TYR A 125 -21.09 -0.93 -4.96
C TYR A 125 -20.65 -2.30 -5.50
N PRO A 126 -21.59 -3.17 -5.90
CA PRO A 126 -21.27 -4.51 -6.37
C PRO A 126 -20.42 -4.53 -7.65
N ASP A 127 -20.50 -3.48 -8.46
CA ASP A 127 -19.74 -3.27 -9.68
C ASP A 127 -18.24 -2.97 -9.43
N ALA A 128 -17.87 -2.66 -8.19
CA ALA A 128 -16.49 -2.36 -7.80
C ALA A 128 -15.58 -3.60 -7.72
N VAL A 129 -16.10 -4.82 -7.88
CA VAL A 129 -15.29 -6.05 -7.92
C VAL A 129 -14.35 -6.02 -9.15
N PRO A 130 -13.02 -6.16 -8.97
CA PRO A 130 -12.08 -6.17 -10.08
C PRO A 130 -12.16 -7.48 -10.88
N VAL A 131 -11.90 -7.39 -12.20
CA VAL A 131 -12.00 -8.54 -13.11
C VAL A 131 -10.92 -9.58 -12.81
N ILE A 132 -9.73 -9.14 -12.40
CA ILE A 132 -8.57 -10.01 -12.11
C ILE A 132 -8.83 -10.94 -10.92
N LEU A 133 -9.67 -10.54 -9.95
CA LEU A 133 -10.07 -11.41 -8.84
C LEU A 133 -11.18 -12.40 -9.20
N ALA A 134 -11.84 -12.25 -10.35
CA ALA A 134 -12.83 -13.20 -10.83
C ALA A 134 -12.18 -14.41 -11.52
N ASP A 135 -10.95 -14.28 -12.04
CA ASP A 135 -10.24 -15.35 -12.74
C ASP A 135 -8.87 -15.66 -12.10
N ASN A 136 -8.81 -16.71 -11.28
CA ASN A 136 -7.62 -17.13 -10.51
C ASN A 136 -6.40 -17.55 -11.36
N ARG A 137 -6.44 -17.46 -12.70
CA ARG A 137 -5.41 -18.00 -13.61
C ARG A 137 -4.20 -17.10 -13.82
N TYR A 138 -4.30 -15.78 -13.62
CA TYR A 138 -3.18 -14.84 -13.88
C TYR A 138 -2.08 -14.84 -12.81
N ARG A 139 -2.26 -15.61 -11.72
CA ARG A 139 -1.50 -15.48 -10.47
C ARG A 139 0.00 -15.81 -10.54
N ASN A 140 0.47 -16.55 -11.54
CA ASN A 140 1.80 -17.19 -11.49
C ASN A 140 2.72 -17.00 -12.70
N GLN A 141 2.31 -16.32 -13.78
CA GLN A 141 3.07 -16.38 -15.05
C GLN A 141 3.84 -15.12 -15.45
N GLN A 142 3.46 -13.91 -15.01
CA GLN A 142 4.04 -12.69 -15.62
C GLN A 142 5.22 -12.04 -14.90
N TYR A 143 5.51 -12.37 -13.64
CA TYR A 143 6.54 -11.66 -12.86
C TYR A 143 7.54 -12.55 -12.13
N ALA A 144 7.61 -13.85 -12.46
CA ALA A 144 8.76 -14.62 -12.03
C ALA A 144 9.98 -14.09 -12.79
N ALA A 145 10.85 -13.34 -12.11
CA ALA A 145 12.22 -13.15 -12.58
C ALA A 145 12.77 -14.54 -12.99
N PRO A 146 13.58 -14.65 -14.06
CA PRO A 146 14.23 -15.92 -14.41
C PRO A 146 14.82 -16.51 -13.12
N ARG A 147 14.48 -17.78 -12.83
CA ARG A 147 14.81 -18.44 -11.54
C ARG A 147 16.29 -18.36 -11.20
N ASP A 148 17.11 -18.18 -12.23
CA ASP A 148 18.54 -18.03 -12.28
C ASP A 148 19.07 -16.71 -11.67
N LEU A 149 18.20 -15.72 -11.41
CA LEU A 149 18.51 -14.44 -10.73
C LEU A 149 17.85 -14.30 -9.35
N GLN A 150 17.07 -15.28 -8.90
CA GLN A 150 16.54 -15.30 -7.53
C GLN A 150 17.64 -15.79 -6.59
N LEU A 151 18.38 -14.85 -6.00
CA LEU A 151 19.28 -15.16 -4.89
C LEU A 151 18.46 -15.75 -3.74
N ASP A 152 18.67 -17.02 -3.43
CA ASP A 152 18.08 -17.66 -2.24
C ASP A 152 18.72 -17.01 -1.00
N PRO A 153 17.97 -16.24 -0.18
CA PRO A 153 18.53 -15.56 0.98
C PRO A 153 19.09 -16.54 2.03
N ARG A 154 18.74 -17.83 1.95
CA ARG A 154 19.32 -18.88 2.81
C ARG A 154 20.66 -19.40 2.31
N LYS A 155 21.05 -19.08 1.06
CA LYS A 155 22.34 -19.46 0.46
C LYS A 155 23.34 -18.30 0.38
N LEU A 156 22.92 -17.08 0.69
CA LEU A 156 23.82 -15.96 0.85
C LEU A 156 24.59 -16.12 2.17
N SER A 157 25.91 -16.30 2.09
CA SER A 157 26.76 -16.27 3.28
C SER A 157 26.67 -14.89 3.94
N ALA A 158 26.86 -14.82 5.26
CA ALA A 158 26.89 -13.56 6.00
C ALA A 158 27.90 -12.55 5.43
N ALA A 159 28.97 -13.04 4.78
CA ALA A 159 29.95 -12.22 4.06
C ALA A 159 29.38 -11.58 2.78
N LYS A 160 28.56 -12.32 2.01
CA LYS A 160 27.92 -11.84 0.78
C LYS A 160 26.80 -10.83 1.07
N LEU A 161 26.07 -11.03 2.18
CA LEU A 161 25.09 -10.06 2.68
C LEU A 161 25.76 -8.76 3.15
N LYS A 162 26.93 -8.84 3.80
CA LYS A 162 27.73 -7.66 4.17
C LYS A 162 28.35 -6.92 2.98
N GLU A 163 28.62 -7.61 1.87
CA GLU A 163 29.07 -6.99 0.61
C GLU A 163 27.93 -6.25 -0.13
N LEU A 164 26.72 -6.82 -0.12
CA LEU A 164 25.56 -6.26 -0.84
C LEU A 164 24.79 -5.20 -0.04
N LEU A 165 24.84 -5.28 1.29
CA LEU A 165 24.31 -4.25 2.17
C LEU A 165 25.47 -3.32 2.52
N ILE A 166 25.52 -2.17 1.84
CA ILE A 166 26.41 -1.05 2.17
C ILE A 166 26.32 -0.84 3.68
N ALA A 167 27.41 -1.14 4.39
CA ALA A 167 27.46 -1.22 5.85
C ALA A 167 27.03 0.09 6.54
N ASP A 168 27.06 1.21 5.82
CA ASP A 168 26.64 2.52 6.33
C ASP A 168 25.11 2.69 6.36
N PHE A 169 24.36 2.03 5.48
CA PHE A 169 22.90 2.24 5.37
C PHE A 169 22.12 1.60 6.53
N LEU A 170 22.56 0.43 7.01
CA LEU A 170 21.89 -0.24 8.12
C LEU A 170 22.23 0.39 9.46
N ASP A 171 23.45 0.92 9.63
CA ASP A 171 23.87 1.52 10.89
C ASP A 171 23.07 2.80 11.19
N ASP A 172 22.83 3.65 10.18
CA ASP A 172 21.99 4.84 10.34
C ASP A 172 20.49 4.49 10.43
N PHE A 173 20.03 3.47 9.70
CA PHE A 173 18.64 3.01 9.78
C PHE A 173 18.30 2.43 11.16
N PHE A 174 19.17 1.59 11.73
CA PHE A 174 18.96 1.02 13.07
C PHE A 174 19.21 2.05 14.19
N LYS A 175 20.15 2.99 14.04
CA LYS A 175 20.33 4.10 14.99
C LYS A 175 19.13 5.05 15.01
N GLY A 176 18.51 5.32 13.86
CA GLY A 176 17.26 6.08 13.78
C GLY A 176 16.10 5.35 14.44
N LEU A 177 15.93 4.06 14.15
CA LEU A 177 14.85 3.24 14.72
C LEU A 177 14.98 3.04 16.25
N LEU A 178 16.20 2.93 16.79
CA LEU A 178 16.43 2.78 18.23
C LEU A 178 16.26 4.11 19.00
N ASN A 179 16.61 5.24 18.39
CA ASN A 179 16.37 6.56 18.99
C ASN A 179 14.87 6.91 19.06
N ASP A 180 14.08 6.50 18.06
CA ASP A 180 12.62 6.72 18.08
C ASP A 180 11.90 5.85 19.13
N PHE A 181 12.48 4.71 19.52
CA PHE A 181 11.94 3.88 20.60
C PHE A 181 12.24 4.45 22.00
N GLN A 182 13.30 5.25 22.17
CA GLN A 182 13.56 5.96 23.43
C GLN A 182 12.66 7.18 23.65
N TYR A 183 11.93 7.64 22.63
CA TYR A 183 11.01 8.79 22.74
C TYR A 183 9.58 8.42 23.12
N LEU A 184 9.24 7.12 23.16
CA LEU A 184 7.99 6.62 23.70
C LEU A 184 8.14 6.29 25.18
N GLY A 185 8.41 7.31 26.00
CA GLY A 185 8.58 7.20 27.45
C GLY A 185 7.47 6.37 28.10
N LEU A 186 7.73 5.07 28.23
CA LEU A 186 7.04 4.17 29.11
C LEU A 186 7.83 4.23 30.41
N GLU A 187 7.51 5.25 31.20
CA GLU A 187 7.75 5.18 32.64
C GLU A 187 6.92 3.98 33.14
N GLU A 188 7.62 2.96 33.60
CA GLU A 188 7.03 1.81 34.29
C GLU A 188 6.50 2.30 35.63
N ASP A 189 5.25 2.76 35.65
CA ASP A 189 4.48 2.92 36.88
C ASP A 189 4.05 1.52 37.38
N GLU A 190 5.00 0.81 37.98
CA GLU A 190 4.71 -0.32 38.87
C GLU A 190 4.25 0.20 40.24
N GLU A 191 3.06 0.79 40.34
CA GLU A 191 2.44 0.99 41.64
C GLU A 191 0.91 0.99 41.59
N ALA A 192 0.35 0.18 42.50
CA ALA A 192 -1.02 0.19 43.00
C ALA A 192 -2.17 -0.21 42.06
N LEU A 193 -2.54 -1.49 42.08
CA LEU A 193 -3.96 -1.89 42.12
C LEU A 193 -4.11 -3.17 42.97
N SER A 194 -3.95 -3.01 44.29
CA SER A 194 -4.74 -3.77 45.25
C SER A 194 -6.09 -3.09 45.41
N ASP A 195 -7.14 -3.91 45.51
CA ASP A 195 -8.40 -3.57 46.18
C ASP A 195 -9.40 -2.67 45.42
N SER A 196 -10.41 -3.30 44.83
CA SER A 196 -11.80 -2.90 45.09
C SER A 196 -12.76 -3.90 44.44
N SER A 197 -13.30 -4.71 45.32
CA SER A 197 -14.64 -5.27 45.25
C SER A 197 -15.69 -4.29 44.71
N GLN A 198 -16.73 -4.88 44.10
CA GLN A 198 -18.12 -4.46 44.26
C GLN A 198 -18.52 -3.15 43.59
N TRP A 199 -19.03 -3.24 42.36
CA TRP A 199 -20.08 -2.34 41.89
C TRP A 199 -21.14 -3.14 41.18
N ASP A 200 -22.35 -2.84 41.60
CA ASP A 200 -23.55 -3.60 41.44
C ASP A 200 -24.13 -3.55 40.03
N ASP A 201 -24.86 -4.63 39.78
CA ASP A 201 -26.07 -4.71 38.98
C ASP A 201 -26.88 -3.40 39.06
N ASP A 202 -27.00 -2.67 37.95
CA ASP A 202 -28.17 -1.83 37.71
C ASP A 202 -28.47 -1.75 36.21
N SER A 203 -29.62 -2.33 35.93
CA SER A 203 -30.43 -2.22 34.73
C SER A 203 -30.61 -0.78 34.26
N ASP A 204 -30.25 -0.51 33.01
CA ASP A 204 -30.99 0.44 32.18
C ASP A 204 -30.80 0.05 30.71
N ASN A 205 -31.86 -0.53 30.16
CA ASN A 205 -32.02 -0.88 28.76
C ASN A 205 -32.68 0.33 28.05
N PRO A 206 -31.94 1.16 27.28
CA PRO A 206 -32.49 2.36 26.64
C PRO A 206 -33.22 2.07 25.32
N TRP A 207 -33.34 0.81 24.90
CA TRP A 207 -34.04 0.43 23.67
C TRP A 207 -35.43 -0.07 24.01
N GLY A 208 -36.29 0.89 24.34
CA GLY A 208 -37.74 0.69 24.34
C GLY A 208 -38.21 0.10 23.02
N ILE A 209 -38.92 -1.03 23.14
CA ILE A 209 -40.29 -1.19 22.67
C ILE A 209 -40.60 -0.35 21.42
N PHE A 210 -40.50 -0.97 20.25
CA PHE A 210 -41.37 -0.60 19.13
C PHE A 210 -42.61 -1.45 19.28
N ASP A 211 -43.64 -0.83 19.85
CA ASP A 211 -45.01 -1.32 19.83
C ASP A 211 -45.52 -1.37 18.39
N ASP A 212 -46.41 -2.32 18.22
CA ASP A 212 -47.18 -2.66 17.03
C ASP A 212 -47.93 -1.47 16.45
N ASP A 213 -47.90 -1.33 15.12
CA ASP A 213 -48.99 -0.68 14.36
C ASP A 213 -49.49 -1.70 13.33
N GLU A 214 -50.65 -2.26 13.68
CA GLU A 214 -51.56 -3.04 12.87
C GLU A 214 -52.13 -2.23 11.69
N ASP A 215 -52.47 -2.98 10.63
CA ASP A 215 -53.60 -2.81 9.72
C ASP A 215 -53.76 -1.52 8.87
N ASP A 216 -53.71 -1.71 7.54
CA ASP A 216 -54.72 -1.21 6.61
C ASP A 216 -54.51 -1.88 5.23
N GLU A 217 -55.22 -3.00 4.98
CA GLU A 217 -55.46 -3.49 3.61
C GLU A 217 -56.65 -2.73 3.00
N PRO A 218 -56.51 -2.13 1.80
CA PRO A 218 -57.66 -1.60 1.09
C PRO A 218 -58.39 -2.71 0.31
N ASP A 219 -59.69 -2.84 0.58
CA ASP A 219 -60.65 -3.57 -0.25
C ASP A 219 -60.61 -3.07 -1.70
N LEU A 220 -60.42 -3.98 -2.65
CA LEU A 220 -60.59 -3.75 -4.07
C LEU A 220 -61.95 -4.31 -4.50
N ASP A 221 -62.85 -3.39 -4.88
CA ASP A 221 -64.13 -3.63 -5.58
C ASP A 221 -63.95 -4.26 -6.98
#